data_AF-A0A938TIA0-F1
#
_entry.id   AF-A0A938TIA0-F1
#
_cell.length_a   1.000
_cell.length_b   1.000
_cell.length_c   1.000
_cell.angle_alpha   90.00
_cell.angle_beta   90.00
_cell.angle_gamma   90.00
#
_symmetry.space_group_name_H-M   'P 1'
#
loop_
_entity.id
_entity.type
_entity.pdbx_description
1 polymer ?
#
loop_
_entity_poly.entity_id
_entity_poly.type
_entity_poly.pdbx_seq_one_letter_code
_entity_poly.pdbx_strand_id
1 'polypeptide(L)'
;MTAALAEFNPECRLCPRLAEFLDATKAQFPAYFCRPVAPFGDPAARLLIVGLAPGMHGANRTGRPFTGDHAGILLYETLHRFGFATGPVSVAADDGLRLLDCRITNAVKCLPPANKPETAEIVRCNAFLRAELQA
;
A
#
# COMPACT_ATOMS: atom_id res chain seq x y z
N MET A 1 -0.37 8.31 -28.93
CA MET A 1 -1.02 7.10 -28.38
C MET A 1 -1.02 7.24 -26.88
N THR A 2 -2.17 7.47 -26.26
CA THR A 2 -2.34 7.32 -24.81
C THR A 2 -2.09 5.85 -24.48
N ALA A 3 -0.99 5.56 -23.79
CA ALA A 3 -0.76 4.22 -23.25
C ALA A 3 -1.95 3.90 -22.31
N ALA A 4 -2.54 2.71 -22.46
CA ALA A 4 -3.55 2.24 -21.52
C ALA A 4 -2.94 2.30 -20.11
N LEU A 5 -3.66 2.94 -19.17
CA LEU A 5 -3.21 3.04 -17.80
C LEU A 5 -3.17 1.65 -17.18
N ALA A 6 -2.08 1.33 -16.47
CA ALA A 6 -1.95 0.05 -15.81
C ALA A 6 -2.82 0.03 -14.55
N GLU A 7 -3.88 -0.76 -14.55
CA GLU A 7 -4.69 -1.01 -13.36
C GLU A 7 -3.89 -1.80 -12.31
N PHE A 8 -4.19 -1.55 -11.03
CA PHE A 8 -3.59 -2.30 -9.94
C PHE A 8 -3.83 -3.81 -10.11
N ASN A 9 -2.76 -4.60 -10.06
CA ASN A 9 -2.82 -6.05 -10.15
C ASN A 9 -2.41 -6.69 -8.81
N PRO A 10 -3.34 -7.37 -8.09
CA PRO A 10 -3.05 -8.02 -6.81
C PRO A 10 -2.07 -9.21 -6.94
N GLU A 11 -1.88 -9.74 -8.15
CA GLU A 11 -0.96 -10.85 -8.46
C GLU A 11 0.30 -10.38 -9.18
N CYS A 12 0.59 -9.07 -9.17
CA CYS A 12 1.73 -8.51 -9.88
C CYS A 12 3.05 -9.12 -9.38
N ARG A 13 3.81 -9.74 -10.30
CA ARG A 13 5.16 -10.27 -10.05
C ARG A 13 6.22 -9.64 -10.98
N LEU A 14 5.96 -8.45 -11.51
CA LEU A 14 6.82 -7.82 -12.53
C LEU A 14 8.21 -7.39 -12.03
N CYS A 15 8.44 -7.38 -10.70
CA CYS A 15 9.72 -7.07 -10.07
C CYS A 15 10.28 -8.35 -9.40
N PRO A 16 11.20 -9.10 -10.04
CA PRO A 16 11.65 -10.41 -9.54
C PRO A 16 12.19 -10.37 -8.11
N ARG A 17 13.07 -9.42 -7.78
CA ARG A 17 13.64 -9.27 -6.43
C ARG A 17 12.57 -9.09 -5.35
N LEU A 18 11.54 -8.28 -5.61
CA LEU A 18 10.41 -8.09 -4.68
C LEU A 18 9.56 -9.35 -4.61
N ALA A 19 9.26 -9.96 -5.76
CA ALA A 19 8.44 -11.16 -5.82
C ALA A 19 9.07 -12.32 -5.04
N GLU A 20 10.35 -12.58 -5.23
CA GLU A 20 11.12 -13.59 -4.49
C GLU A 20 11.17 -13.28 -3.00
N PHE A 21 11.35 -12.01 -2.62
CA PHE A 21 11.35 -11.60 -1.23
C PHE A 21 9.99 -11.80 -0.55
N LEU A 22 8.89 -11.55 -1.26
CA LEU A 22 7.53 -11.87 -0.77
C LEU A 22 7.35 -13.37 -0.59
N ASP A 23 7.83 -14.22 -1.50
CA ASP A 23 7.74 -15.68 -1.39
C ASP A 23 8.53 -16.19 -0.18
N ALA A 24 9.77 -15.73 -0.02
CA ALA A 24 10.60 -16.08 1.14
C ALA A 24 9.95 -15.63 2.45
N THR A 25 9.40 -14.41 2.47
CA THR A 25 8.69 -13.86 3.63
C THR A 25 7.43 -14.67 3.93
N LYS A 26 6.67 -15.10 2.92
CA LYS A 26 5.48 -15.94 3.08
C LYS A 26 5.81 -17.32 3.63
N ALA A 27 6.92 -17.91 3.20
CA ALA A 27 7.42 -19.18 3.74
C ALA A 27 7.79 -19.04 5.24
N GLN A 28 8.42 -17.92 5.62
CA GLN A 28 8.80 -17.64 7.00
C GLN A 28 7.59 -17.26 7.88
N PHE A 29 6.63 -16.51 7.33
CA PHE A 29 5.44 -16.02 8.01
C PHE A 29 4.17 -16.43 7.24
N PRO A 30 3.70 -17.69 7.37
CA PRO A 30 2.57 -18.20 6.58
C PRO A 30 1.26 -17.42 6.74
N ALA A 31 1.05 -16.76 7.87
CA ALA A 31 -0.14 -15.94 8.13
C ALA A 31 -0.09 -14.53 7.51
N TYR A 32 1.06 -14.07 7.00
CA TYR A 32 1.19 -12.72 6.45
C TYR A 32 0.54 -12.60 5.08
N PHE A 33 0.13 -11.38 4.72
CA PHE A 33 -0.43 -11.07 3.41
C PHE A 33 0.54 -11.35 2.25
N CYS A 34 1.78 -10.85 2.33
CA CYS A 34 2.88 -11.11 1.39
C CYS A 34 2.52 -10.97 -0.10
N ARG A 35 1.78 -9.92 -0.45
CA ARG A 35 1.31 -9.62 -1.81
C ARG A 35 1.39 -8.11 -2.09
N PRO A 36 1.28 -7.68 -3.36
CA PRO A 36 1.01 -6.29 -3.70
C PRO A 36 -0.12 -5.72 -2.83
N VAL A 37 0.15 -4.64 -2.12
CA VAL A 37 -0.82 -3.97 -1.24
C VAL A 37 -1.62 -2.95 -2.05
N ALA A 38 -2.93 -3.14 -2.07
CA ALA A 38 -3.87 -2.26 -2.75
C ALA A 38 -3.96 -0.88 -2.05
N PRO A 39 -4.33 0.19 -2.78
CA PRO A 39 -4.73 1.44 -2.16
C PRO A 39 -5.97 1.25 -1.28
N PHE A 40 -6.10 2.05 -0.23
CA PHE A 40 -7.22 2.02 0.71
C PHE A 40 -7.91 3.38 0.77
N GLY A 41 -9.25 3.39 0.81
CA GLY A 41 -10.06 4.61 0.88
C GLY A 41 -10.84 4.89 -0.39
N ASP A 42 -11.33 6.12 -0.51
CA ASP A 42 -12.23 6.56 -1.57
C ASP A 42 -11.47 6.73 -2.91
N PRO A 43 -11.86 6.06 -4.01
CA PRO A 43 -11.22 6.26 -5.31
C PRO A 43 -11.42 7.68 -5.88
N ALA A 44 -12.43 8.42 -5.43
CA ALA A 44 -12.71 9.80 -5.84
C ALA A 44 -12.24 10.84 -4.80
N ALA A 45 -11.37 10.45 -3.85
CA ALA A 45 -10.86 11.31 -2.79
C ALA A 45 -10.12 12.55 -3.33
N ARG A 46 -10.33 13.70 -2.69
CA ARG A 46 -9.54 14.91 -2.94
C ARG A 46 -8.16 14.89 -2.29
N LEU A 47 -7.99 14.13 -1.20
CA LEU A 47 -6.70 13.94 -0.53
C LEU A 47 -6.12 12.56 -0.84
N LEU A 48 -4.90 12.53 -1.41
CA LEU A 48 -4.14 11.31 -1.61
C LEU A 48 -2.85 11.33 -0.77
N ILE A 49 -2.71 10.33 0.10
CA ILE A 49 -1.47 10.08 0.85
C ILE A 49 -0.67 9.01 0.10
N VAL A 50 0.57 9.33 -0.28
CA VAL A 50 1.47 8.41 -0.99
C VAL A 50 2.66 8.07 -0.11
N GLY A 51 2.70 6.82 0.37
CA GLY A 51 3.85 6.25 1.05
C GLY A 51 4.90 5.70 0.09
N LEU A 52 6.04 5.27 0.64
CA LEU A 52 7.13 4.68 -0.16
C LEU A 52 6.76 3.26 -0.62
N ALA A 53 6.61 2.33 0.32
CA ALA A 53 6.33 0.92 0.09
C ALA A 53 5.79 0.24 1.37
N PRO A 54 5.18 -0.95 1.29
CA PRO A 54 4.81 -1.75 2.46
C PRO A 54 5.99 -2.04 3.38
N GLY A 55 5.79 -1.89 4.70
CA GLY A 55 6.74 -2.35 5.71
C GLY A 55 6.52 -3.82 6.08
N MET A 56 7.60 -4.50 6.50
CA MET A 56 7.65 -5.95 6.78
C MET A 56 6.53 -6.46 7.69
N HIS A 57 6.34 -5.81 8.85
CA HIS A 57 5.34 -6.20 9.85
C HIS A 57 4.08 -5.31 9.83
N GLY A 58 4.08 -4.30 8.96
CA GLY A 58 2.94 -3.42 8.71
C GLY A 58 2.10 -3.96 7.57
N ALA A 59 1.98 -3.17 6.50
CA ALA A 59 1.14 -3.50 5.35
C ALA A 59 1.45 -4.86 4.68
N ASN A 60 2.71 -5.34 4.72
CA ASN A 60 3.04 -6.67 4.19
C ASN A 60 2.44 -7.82 5.04
N ARG A 61 2.23 -7.59 6.34
CA ARG A 61 1.52 -8.51 7.22
C ARG A 61 0.02 -8.38 7.05
N THR A 62 -0.48 -7.14 7.08
CA THR A 62 -1.92 -6.84 7.26
C THR A 62 -2.70 -6.71 5.98
N GLY A 63 -2.03 -6.46 4.85
CA GLY A 63 -2.67 -6.24 3.55
C GLY A 63 -3.30 -4.86 3.35
N ARG A 64 -3.15 -3.94 4.32
CA ARG A 64 -3.65 -2.56 4.22
C ARG A 64 -2.50 -1.56 4.40
N PRO A 65 -2.41 -0.50 3.57
CA PRO A 65 -1.37 0.53 3.72
C PRO A 65 -1.30 1.06 5.15
N PHE A 66 -0.08 1.28 5.66
CA PHE A 66 0.17 1.87 6.98
C PHE A 66 -0.54 1.17 8.16
N THR A 67 -0.91 -0.11 8.03
CA THR A 67 -1.63 -0.84 9.07
C THR A 67 -0.69 -1.82 9.76
N GLY A 68 -0.55 -1.70 11.09
CA GLY A 68 0.28 -2.62 11.88
C GLY A 68 1.74 -2.21 12.01
N ASP A 69 2.11 -0.98 11.65
CA ASP A 69 3.43 -0.38 11.90
C ASP A 69 3.32 0.97 12.63
N HIS A 70 4.46 1.48 13.10
CA HIS A 70 4.51 2.72 13.88
C HIS A 70 4.12 3.96 13.06
N ALA A 71 4.44 3.99 11.76
CA ALA A 71 4.06 5.10 10.88
C ALA A 71 2.54 5.20 10.75
N GLY A 72 1.85 4.06 10.77
CA GLY A 72 0.41 3.95 10.79
C GLY A 72 -0.28 4.64 11.96
N ILE A 73 0.26 4.49 13.17
CA ILE A 73 -0.35 5.04 14.39
C ILE A 73 -0.55 6.55 14.24
N LEU A 74 0.54 7.28 13.95
CA LEU A 74 0.49 8.72 13.79
C LEU A 74 -0.39 9.13 12.60
N LEU A 75 -0.31 8.40 11.48
CA LEU A 75 -1.09 8.72 10.28
C LEU A 75 -2.60 8.60 10.54
N TYR A 76 -3.06 7.47 11.06
CA TYR A 76 -4.50 7.23 11.24
C TYR A 76 -5.10 8.11 12.35
N GLU A 77 -4.36 8.35 13.43
CA GLU A 77 -4.76 9.33 14.45
C GLU A 77 -4.91 10.73 13.86
N THR A 78 -3.97 11.14 13.01
CA THR A 78 -3.99 12.44 12.33
C THR A 78 -5.18 12.52 11.36
N LEU A 79 -5.38 11.52 10.51
CA LEU A 79 -6.50 11.50 9.57
C LEU A 79 -7.84 11.58 10.28
N HIS A 80 -8.03 10.82 11.36
CA HIS A 80 -9.24 10.90 12.18
C HIS A 80 -9.41 12.29 12.80
N ARG A 81 -8.34 12.86 13.39
CA ARG A 81 -8.36 14.20 14.00
C ARG A 81 -8.81 15.29 13.01
N PHE A 82 -8.45 15.16 11.74
CA PHE A 82 -8.82 16.11 10.69
C PHE A 82 -10.08 15.70 9.89
N GLY A 83 -10.81 14.66 10.31
CA GLY A 83 -12.08 14.26 9.71
C GLY A 83 -11.96 13.42 8.42
N PHE A 84 -10.78 12.90 8.11
CA PHE A 84 -10.51 12.06 6.94
C PHE A 84 -10.64 10.54 7.22
N ALA A 85 -10.95 10.14 8.45
CA ALA A 85 -11.16 8.74 8.82
C ALA A 85 -12.28 8.59 9.85
N THR A 86 -12.98 7.46 9.84
CA THR A 86 -14.07 7.16 10.80
C THR A 86 -13.58 6.75 12.18
N GLY A 87 -12.29 6.47 12.33
CA GLY A 87 -11.68 6.09 13.61
C GLY A 87 -10.17 6.32 13.61
N PRO A 88 -9.54 6.46 14.79
CA PRO A 88 -8.13 6.81 14.91
C PRO A 88 -7.17 5.61 14.77
N VAL A 89 -7.69 4.38 14.81
CA VAL A 89 -6.87 3.16 14.84
C VAL A 89 -7.19 2.27 13.64
N SER A 90 -6.14 1.71 13.08
CA SER A 90 -6.16 0.76 11.97
C SER A 90 -5.54 -0.55 12.47
N VAL A 91 -6.38 -1.55 12.74
CA VAL A 91 -6.01 -2.83 13.35
C VAL A 91 -5.76 -3.92 12.31
N ALA A 92 -6.71 -4.11 11.40
CA ALA A 92 -6.70 -5.15 10.37
C ALA A 92 -7.46 -4.69 9.12
N ALA A 93 -7.17 -5.28 7.95
CA ALA A 93 -7.77 -4.83 6.69
C ALA A 93 -9.31 -4.79 6.67
N ASP A 94 -9.97 -5.61 7.50
CA ASP A 94 -11.42 -5.80 7.59
C ASP A 94 -12.05 -5.24 8.87
N ASP A 95 -11.34 -4.40 9.63
CA ASP A 95 -11.81 -3.83 10.92
C ASP A 95 -12.93 -2.77 10.83
N GLY A 96 -13.48 -2.52 9.65
CA GLY A 96 -14.55 -1.55 9.43
C GLY A 96 -14.12 -0.08 9.44
N LEU A 97 -12.83 0.23 9.59
CA LEU A 97 -12.30 1.57 9.39
C LEU A 97 -12.58 2.03 7.95
N ARG A 98 -13.06 3.27 7.79
CA ARG A 98 -13.24 3.90 6.48
C ARG A 98 -12.50 5.23 6.44
N LEU A 99 -11.93 5.54 5.29
CA LEU A 99 -11.46 6.89 4.99
C LEU A 99 -12.59 7.70 4.36
N LEU A 100 -12.61 8.99 4.63
CA LEU A 100 -13.61 9.95 4.17
C LEU A 100 -12.89 11.00 3.32
N ASP A 101 -13.21 11.10 2.03
CA ASP A 101 -12.56 12.03 1.08
C ASP A 101 -11.01 11.94 1.09
N CYS A 102 -10.51 10.75 1.42
CA CYS A 102 -9.09 10.44 1.54
C CYS A 102 -8.81 9.04 1.00
N ARG A 103 -7.65 8.91 0.37
CA ARG A 103 -7.09 7.65 -0.12
C ARG A 103 -5.63 7.55 0.31
N ILE A 104 -5.21 6.35 0.66
CA ILE A 104 -3.82 6.03 1.01
C ILE A 104 -3.30 4.98 0.04
N THR A 105 -2.10 5.19 -0.49
CA THR A 105 -1.42 4.28 -1.40
C THR A 105 0.09 4.28 -1.15
N ASN A 106 0.83 3.45 -1.88
CA ASN A 106 2.29 3.47 -1.92
C ASN A 106 2.82 3.64 -3.35
N ALA A 107 3.99 4.25 -3.51
CA ALA A 107 4.68 4.35 -4.79
C ALA A 107 5.13 2.98 -5.32
N VAL A 108 5.61 2.11 -4.43
CA VAL A 108 5.88 0.70 -4.71
C VAL A 108 4.88 -0.17 -3.95
N LYS A 109 4.17 -1.07 -4.64
CA LYS A 109 3.07 -1.85 -4.04
C LYS A 109 3.53 -3.07 -3.26
N CYS A 110 4.78 -3.52 -3.41
CA CYS A 110 5.32 -4.71 -2.75
C CYS A 110 6.39 -4.35 -1.72
N LEU A 111 6.54 -5.16 -0.68
CA LEU A 111 7.60 -5.03 0.33
C LEU A 111 9.00 -5.12 -0.31
N PRO A 112 9.85 -4.09 -0.19
CA PRO A 112 11.24 -4.18 -0.57
C PRO A 112 12.14 -4.64 0.58
N PRO A 113 13.18 -5.46 0.31
CA PRO A 113 14.24 -5.73 1.28
C PRO A 113 14.78 -4.45 1.91
N ALA A 114 14.99 -4.47 3.24
CA ALA A 114 15.42 -3.33 4.04
C ALA A 114 14.55 -2.06 3.90
N ASN A 115 13.29 -2.21 3.46
CA ASN A 115 12.38 -1.11 3.14
C ASN A 115 12.96 -0.13 2.08
N LYS A 116 13.85 -0.62 1.20
CA LYS A 116 14.52 0.19 0.18
C LYS A 116 14.24 -0.35 -1.23
N PRO A 117 13.28 0.24 -1.95
CA PRO A 117 13.05 -0.12 -3.34
C PRO A 117 14.19 0.39 -4.23
N GLU A 118 14.45 -0.33 -5.31
CA GLU A 118 15.42 0.04 -6.33
C GLU A 118 14.77 0.91 -7.41
N THR A 119 15.57 1.72 -8.11
CA THR A 119 15.07 2.63 -9.15
C THR A 119 14.25 1.90 -10.21
N ALA A 120 14.67 0.71 -10.64
CA ALA A 120 13.93 -0.09 -11.63
C ALA A 120 12.55 -0.54 -11.12
N GLU A 121 12.44 -0.83 -9.82
CA GLU A 121 11.18 -1.24 -9.18
C GLU A 121 10.24 -0.05 -9.07
N ILE A 122 10.76 1.11 -8.67
CA ILE A 122 10.01 2.38 -8.59
C ILE A 122 9.46 2.74 -9.98
N VAL A 123 10.31 2.74 -11.01
CA VAL A 123 9.92 3.05 -12.39
C VAL A 123 8.81 2.11 -12.87
N ARG A 124 8.93 0.83 -12.56
CA ARG A 124 7.95 -0.17 -12.97
C ARG A 124 6.61 -0.02 -12.24
N CYS A 125 6.66 0.19 -10.93
CA CYS A 125 5.46 0.31 -10.10
C CYS A 125 4.73 1.65 -10.31
N ASN A 126 5.44 2.68 -10.74
CA ASN A 126 4.87 3.99 -11.05
C ASN A 126 3.76 3.95 -12.11
N ALA A 127 3.69 2.92 -12.95
CA ALA A 127 2.58 2.76 -13.88
C ALA A 127 1.23 2.65 -13.14
N PHE A 128 1.18 1.93 -12.01
CA PHE A 128 -0.01 1.81 -11.17
C PHE A 128 -0.35 3.12 -10.46
N LEU A 129 0.66 3.81 -9.89
CA LEU A 129 0.42 5.11 -9.24
C LEU A 129 -0.06 6.16 -10.24
N ARG A 130 0.46 6.18 -11.47
CA ARG A 130 -0.03 7.08 -12.52
C ARG A 130 -1.48 6.80 -12.89
N ALA A 131 -1.88 5.53 -12.97
CA ALA A 131 -3.27 5.15 -13.18
C ALA A 131 -4.17 5.64 -12.05
N GLU A 132 -3.75 5.44 -10.79
CA GLU A 132 -4.47 5.93 -9.60
C GLU A 132 -4.64 7.44 -9.57
N LEU A 133 -3.67 8.21 -10.08
CA LEU A 133 -3.73 9.68 -10.15
C LEU A 133 -4.60 10.22 -11.28
N GLN A 134 -4.94 9.38 -12.27
CA GLN A 134 -5.72 9.76 -13.46
C GLN A 134 -7.16 9.23 -13.44
N ALA A 135 -7.48 8.38 -12.47
CA ALA A 135 -8.82 7.86 -12.22
C ALA A 135 -9.72 8.91 -11.58
#